data_AF-A0A1G1ZWB0-F1
#
_entry.id   AF-A0A1G1ZWB0-F1
#
_cell.length_a   1.000
_cell.length_b   1.000
_cell.length_c   1.000
_cell.angle_alpha   90.00
_cell.angle_beta   90.00
_cell.angle_gamma   90.00
#
_symmetry.space_group_name_H-M   'P 1'
#
loop_
_entity.id
_entity.type
_entity.pdbx_description
1 polymer ?
#
loop_
_entity_poly.entity_id
_entity_poly.type
_entity_poly.pdbx_seq_one_letter_code
_entity_poly.pdbx_strand_id
1 'polypeptide(L)'
;MTDYVTEAFVLKKETWNEFDARVMLYTPMFGKMWAKVKSSKKILSRLNGHLEPLNKVMVRVVEKNGYHIVDALRFGRVSPLILNALPLLDALTHEDVPDARMWGVIRSIPHDRDLLYPSLLARKMLEVGGFAPLYAECAICKAKPPHYFMMHTTLFLCDSCIPYSQMMYDEVVSI
;
A
#
# COMPACT_ATOMS: atom_id res chain seq x y z
N MET A 1 -19.68 -16.63 -11.97
CA MET A 1 -19.37 -15.19 -12.09
C MET A 1 -19.89 -14.58 -10.82
N THR A 2 -18.99 -14.17 -9.95
CA THR A 2 -19.36 -13.59 -8.66
C THR A 2 -19.10 -12.09 -8.72
N ASP A 3 -20.03 -11.33 -8.17
CA ASP A 3 -20.05 -9.88 -8.20
C ASP A 3 -19.96 -9.37 -6.76
N TYR A 4 -18.96 -8.53 -6.51
CA TYR A 4 -18.64 -8.02 -5.18
C TYR A 4 -18.66 -6.49 -5.21
N VAL A 5 -19.20 -5.90 -4.15
CA VAL A 5 -19.12 -4.46 -3.91
C VAL A 5 -18.28 -4.24 -2.67
N THR A 6 -17.18 -3.50 -2.81
CA THR A 6 -16.25 -3.25 -1.69
C THR A 6 -15.70 -1.83 -1.74
N GLU A 7 -15.37 -1.30 -0.56
CA GLU A 7 -14.49 -0.13 -0.44
C GLU A 7 -13.07 -0.51 -0.92
N ALA A 8 -12.36 0.45 -1.49
CA ALA A 8 -10.97 0.28 -1.87
C ALA A 8 -10.18 1.60 -1.84
N PHE A 9 -8.88 1.46 -1.63
CA PHE A 9 -7.88 2.50 -1.91
C PHE A 9 -7.21 2.20 -3.24
N VAL A 10 -7.19 3.17 -4.15
CA VAL A 10 -6.42 3.06 -5.39
C VAL A 10 -4.97 3.41 -5.10
N LEU A 11 -4.07 2.42 -5.18
CA LEU A 11 -2.65 2.56 -4.84
C LEU A 11 -1.79 2.88 -6.07
N LYS A 12 -2.01 2.14 -7.16
CA LYS A 12 -1.28 2.30 -8.43
C LYS A 12 -2.25 2.18 -9.59
N LYS A 13 -1.92 2.82 -10.71
CA LYS A 13 -2.67 2.71 -11.97
C LYS A 13 -1.67 2.61 -13.11
N GLU A 14 -1.86 1.61 -13.96
CA GLU A 14 -0.97 1.34 -15.08
C GLU A 14 -1.76 1.12 -16.36
N THR A 15 -1.12 1.45 -17.48
CA THR A 15 -1.62 1.07 -18.80
C THR A 15 -1.49 -0.44 -18.96
N TRP A 16 -2.59 -1.12 -19.29
CA TRP A 16 -2.55 -2.54 -19.64
C TRP A 16 -2.46 -2.74 -21.16
N ASN A 17 -3.29 -2.02 -21.93
CA ASN A 17 -3.31 -1.99 -23.39
C ASN A 17 -3.60 -0.55 -23.89
N GLU A 18 -3.76 -0.34 -25.20
CA GLU A 18 -4.07 0.99 -25.77
C GLU A 18 -5.31 1.65 -25.13
N PHE A 19 -6.34 0.87 -24.79
CA PHE A 19 -7.61 1.38 -24.24
C PHE A 19 -7.95 0.94 -22.81
N ASP A 20 -7.16 0.03 -22.25
CA ASP A 20 -7.41 -0.60 -20.95
C ASP A 20 -6.35 -0.21 -19.93
N ALA A 21 -6.75 -0.18 -18.67
CA ALA A 21 -5.85 0.00 -17.53
C ALA A 21 -5.95 -1.17 -16.57
N ARG A 22 -4.93 -1.34 -15.74
CA ARG A 22 -5.03 -2.09 -14.49
C ARG A 22 -4.80 -1.15 -13.32
N VAL A 23 -5.50 -1.39 -12.22
CA VAL A 23 -5.31 -0.65 -10.97
C VAL A 23 -4.98 -1.62 -9.85
N MET A 24 -4.02 -1.22 -9.02
CA MET A 24 -3.73 -1.88 -7.76
C MET A 24 -4.65 -1.26 -6.72
N LEU A 25 -5.48 -2.10 -6.11
CA LEU A 25 -6.38 -1.73 -5.04
C LEU A 25 -5.90 -2.37 -3.74
N TYR A 26 -6.13 -1.68 -2.63
CA TYR A 26 -6.17 -2.31 -1.32
C TYR A 26 -7.61 -2.32 -0.84
N THR A 27 -8.13 -3.47 -0.42
CA THR A 27 -9.54 -3.68 -0.07
C THR A 27 -9.66 -4.46 1.25
N PRO A 28 -10.75 -4.32 2.00
CA PRO A 28 -10.97 -5.14 3.19
C PRO A 28 -11.31 -6.60 2.84
N MET A 29 -11.90 -6.85 1.67
CA MET A 29 -12.37 -8.19 1.26
C MET A 29 -11.32 -9.07 0.60
N PHE A 30 -10.36 -8.48 -0.11
CA PHE A 30 -9.35 -9.19 -0.90
C PHE A 30 -7.92 -8.79 -0.52
N GLY A 31 -7.74 -7.81 0.37
CA GLY A 31 -6.43 -7.23 0.64
C GLY A 31 -5.90 -6.48 -0.57
N LYS A 32 -4.60 -6.64 -0.86
CA LYS A 32 -3.95 -6.07 -2.05
C LYS A 32 -4.36 -6.87 -3.28
N MET A 33 -4.81 -6.21 -4.34
CA MET A 33 -5.25 -6.90 -5.57
C MET A 33 -5.02 -6.04 -6.81
N TRP A 34 -4.76 -6.69 -7.95
CA TRP A 34 -4.82 -6.06 -9.26
C TRP A 34 -6.15 -6.31 -9.95
N ALA A 35 -6.79 -5.25 -10.45
CA ALA A 35 -8.03 -5.36 -11.19
C ALA A 35 -7.95 -4.65 -12.55
N LYS A 36 -8.52 -5.30 -13.57
CA LYS A 36 -8.58 -4.79 -14.95
C LYS A 36 -9.73 -3.81 -15.11
N VAL A 37 -9.51 -2.75 -15.86
CA VAL A 37 -10.49 -1.72 -16.18
C VAL A 37 -10.61 -1.63 -17.69
N LYS A 38 -11.73 -2.11 -18.23
CA LYS A 38 -11.97 -2.10 -19.68
C LYS A 38 -12.37 -0.70 -20.15
N SER A 39 -11.88 -0.29 -21.33
CA SER A 39 -12.22 0.99 -21.95
C SER A 39 -11.99 2.21 -21.05
N SER A 40 -11.08 2.12 -20.06
CA SER A 40 -10.80 3.20 -19.11
C SER A 40 -10.23 4.44 -19.80
N LYS A 41 -9.59 4.29 -20.96
CA LYS A 41 -8.95 5.40 -21.69
C LYS A 41 -9.84 6.06 -22.74
N LYS A 42 -11.08 5.60 -22.95
CA LYS A 42 -12.02 6.36 -23.78
C LYS A 42 -12.28 7.69 -23.09
N ILE A 43 -12.17 8.81 -23.81
CA ILE A 43 -12.34 10.18 -23.28
C ILE A 43 -13.67 10.33 -22.50
N LEU A 44 -14.70 9.57 -22.88
CA LEU A 44 -16.02 9.56 -22.23
C LEU A 44 -16.14 8.59 -21.03
N SER A 45 -15.06 7.89 -20.66
CA SER A 45 -15.08 6.90 -19.59
C SER A 45 -15.20 7.57 -18.23
N ARG A 46 -16.45 7.70 -17.77
CA ARG A 46 -16.80 8.23 -16.44
C ARG A 46 -16.10 7.48 -15.30
N LEU A 47 -15.77 6.20 -15.54
CA LEU A 47 -15.09 5.32 -14.59
C LEU A 47 -13.63 5.74 -14.32
N ASN A 48 -12.95 6.33 -15.30
CA ASN A 48 -11.51 6.52 -15.26
C ASN A 48 -11.05 7.46 -14.13
N GLY A 49 -11.75 8.59 -13.96
CA GLY A 49 -11.43 9.60 -12.97
C GLY A 49 -11.67 9.15 -11.52
N HIS A 50 -12.52 8.14 -11.32
CA HIS A 50 -12.71 7.53 -10.00
C HIS A 50 -11.53 6.65 -9.61
N LEU A 51 -10.89 6.01 -10.59
CA LEU A 51 -9.81 5.04 -10.40
C LEU A 51 -8.41 5.65 -10.52
N GLU A 52 -8.24 6.92 -10.12
CA GLU A 52 -6.92 7.55 -10.01
C GLU A 52 -6.25 7.19 -8.67
N PRO A 53 -4.91 7.09 -8.60
CA PRO A 53 -4.18 6.88 -7.35
C PRO A 53 -4.61 7.87 -6.26
N LEU A 54 -4.55 7.43 -5.01
CA LEU A 54 -5.00 8.14 -3.81
C LEU A 54 -6.51 8.25 -3.64
N ASN A 55 -7.32 7.88 -4.62
CA ASN A 55 -8.77 7.90 -4.43
C ASN A 55 -9.23 6.79 -3.47
N LYS A 56 -10.19 7.14 -2.62
CA LYS A 56 -11.04 6.18 -1.90
C LYS A 56 -12.29 5.97 -2.74
N VAL A 57 -12.57 4.71 -3.06
CA VAL A 57 -13.62 4.34 -4.01
C VAL A 57 -14.48 3.22 -3.46
N MET A 58 -15.78 3.26 -3.78
CA MET A 58 -16.62 2.08 -3.79
C MET A 58 -16.47 1.45 -5.17
N VAL A 59 -16.04 0.21 -5.25
CA VAL A 59 -15.86 -0.51 -6.52
C VAL A 59 -16.78 -1.71 -6.58
N ARG A 60 -17.31 -1.96 -7.78
CA ARG A 60 -17.97 -3.20 -8.13
C ARG A 60 -17.02 -4.04 -8.96
N VAL A 61 -16.70 -5.22 -8.45
CA VAL A 61 -15.69 -6.12 -8.99
C VAL A 61 -16.34 -7.44 -9.39
N VAL A 62 -16.09 -7.86 -10.63
CA VAL A 62 -16.48 -9.16 -11.14
C VAL A 62 -15.25 -10.07 -11.21
N GLU A 63 -15.36 -11.25 -10.61
CA GLU A 63 -14.34 -12.28 -10.69
C GLU A 63 -14.63 -13.25 -11.85
N LYS A 64 -13.78 -13.19 -12.89
CA LYS A 64 -13.82 -14.07 -14.06
C LYS A 64 -12.45 -14.05 -14.76
N ASN A 65 -11.62 -15.07 -14.51
CA ASN A 65 -10.22 -15.14 -14.99
C ASN A 65 -9.43 -13.90 -14.54
N GLY A 66 -9.46 -13.64 -13.23
CA GLY A 66 -9.00 -12.41 -12.58
C GLY A 66 -10.13 -11.42 -12.31
N TYR A 67 -9.77 -10.28 -11.74
CA TYR A 67 -10.71 -9.24 -11.31
C TYR A 67 -10.93 -8.18 -12.38
N HIS A 68 -12.19 -7.81 -12.58
CA HIS A 68 -12.59 -6.75 -13.51
C HIS A 68 -13.45 -5.73 -12.77
N ILE A 69 -13.08 -4.46 -12.87
CA ILE A 69 -13.89 -3.36 -12.33
C ILE A 69 -14.97 -3.05 -13.36
N VAL A 70 -16.22 -3.19 -12.95
CA VAL A 70 -17.40 -2.88 -13.80
C VAL A 70 -18.02 -1.54 -13.44
N ASP A 71 -17.83 -1.06 -12.22
CA ASP A 71 -18.27 0.25 -11.76
C ASP A 71 -17.39 0.75 -10.60
N ALA A 72 -17.29 2.07 -10.44
CA ALA A 72 -16.58 2.70 -9.34
C ALA A 72 -17.10 4.10 -9.06
N LEU A 73 -17.24 4.42 -7.78
CA LEU A 73 -17.59 5.75 -7.29
C LEU A 73 -16.55 6.22 -6.27
N ARG A 74 -15.87 7.32 -6.60
CA ARG A 74 -14.98 8.01 -5.66
C ARG A 74 -15.82 8.73 -4.61
N PHE A 75 -15.49 8.51 -3.34
CA PHE A 75 -16.10 9.21 -2.21
C PHE A 75 -15.09 9.93 -1.31
N GLY A 76 -13.78 9.79 -1.58
CA GLY A 76 -12.76 10.48 -0.81
C GLY A 76 -11.37 10.30 -1.38
N ARG A 77 -10.37 10.62 -0.56
CA ARG A 77 -8.96 10.40 -0.84
C ARG A 77 -8.19 9.98 0.42
N VAL A 78 -7.08 9.31 0.21
CA VAL A 78 -6.04 9.04 1.22
C VAL A 78 -4.91 10.06 1.07
N SER A 79 -4.14 10.34 2.13
CA SER A 79 -2.99 11.23 2.01
C SER A 79 -1.92 10.64 1.08
N PRO A 80 -1.21 11.49 0.30
CA PRO A 80 -0.06 11.08 -0.51
C PRO A 80 1.04 10.35 0.27
N LEU A 81 1.06 10.45 1.61
CA LEU A 81 1.99 9.72 2.48
C LEU A 81 2.01 8.22 2.20
N ILE A 82 0.86 7.64 1.82
CA ILE A 82 0.77 6.21 1.49
C ILE A 82 1.72 5.82 0.35
N LEU A 83 2.01 6.73 -0.59
CA LEU A 83 2.89 6.45 -1.73
C LEU A 83 4.32 6.17 -1.30
N ASN A 84 4.80 6.88 -0.27
CA ASN A 84 6.13 6.63 0.31
C ASN A 84 6.19 5.28 1.04
N ALA A 85 5.05 4.81 1.54
CA ALA A 85 4.93 3.54 2.24
C ALA A 85 4.56 2.37 1.33
N LEU A 86 4.37 2.58 0.02
CA LEU A 86 4.01 1.51 -0.92
C LEU A 86 5.03 0.37 -0.98
N PRO A 87 6.36 0.60 -1.01
CA PRO A 87 7.33 -0.50 -0.98
C PRO A 87 7.21 -1.34 0.28
N LEU A 88 7.05 -0.68 1.44
CA LEU A 88 6.84 -1.37 2.71
C LEU A 88 5.52 -2.15 2.72
N LEU A 89 4.43 -1.55 2.26
CA LEU A 89 3.15 -2.25 2.12
C LEU A 89 3.29 -3.46 1.19
N ASP A 90 4.05 -3.31 0.09
CA ASP A 90 4.30 -4.38 -0.87
C ASP A 90 5.10 -5.53 -0.24
N ALA A 91 6.10 -5.22 0.59
CA ALA A 91 6.90 -6.20 1.32
C ALA A 91 6.13 -6.91 2.46
N LEU A 92 5.20 -6.21 3.11
CA LEU A 92 4.45 -6.73 4.26
C LEU A 92 3.15 -7.45 3.90
N THR A 93 2.65 -7.32 2.66
CA THR A 93 1.35 -7.86 2.26
C THR A 93 1.42 -8.68 0.99
N HIS A 94 0.63 -9.75 0.93
CA HIS A 94 0.47 -10.58 -0.25
C HIS A 94 -0.77 -10.17 -1.05
N GLU A 95 -0.77 -10.48 -2.35
CA GLU A 95 -1.95 -10.32 -3.18
C GLU A 95 -3.03 -11.33 -2.77
N ASP A 96 -4.30 -10.94 -2.86
CA ASP A 96 -5.48 -11.78 -2.58
C ASP A 96 -5.56 -12.33 -1.15
N VAL A 97 -4.83 -11.71 -0.21
CA VAL A 97 -4.88 -12.03 1.22
C VAL A 97 -5.45 -10.85 2.01
N PRO A 98 -6.69 -10.96 2.53
CA PRO A 98 -7.30 -9.91 3.34
C PRO A 98 -6.52 -9.68 4.64
N ASP A 99 -6.23 -8.43 4.95
CA ASP A 99 -5.65 -8.03 6.23
C ASP A 99 -6.43 -6.84 6.81
N ALA A 100 -7.33 -7.16 7.74
CA ALA A 100 -8.17 -6.17 8.41
C ALA A 100 -7.37 -5.16 9.24
N ARG A 101 -6.21 -5.56 9.79
CA ARG A 101 -5.36 -4.67 10.59
C ARG A 101 -4.66 -3.67 9.69
N MET A 102 -4.10 -4.14 8.58
CA MET A 102 -3.42 -3.26 7.61
C MET A 102 -4.43 -2.35 6.90
N TRP A 103 -5.62 -2.85 6.58
CA TRP A 103 -6.76 -2.02 6.14
C TRP A 103 -7.04 -0.88 7.14
N GLY A 104 -7.10 -1.20 8.43
CA GLY A 104 -7.29 -0.21 9.50
C GLY A 104 -6.20 0.87 9.52
N VAL A 105 -4.93 0.47 9.33
CA VAL A 105 -3.80 1.41 9.24
C VAL A 105 -3.98 2.36 8.07
N ILE A 106 -4.19 1.85 6.86
CA ILE A 106 -4.36 2.68 5.65
C ILE A 106 -5.58 3.59 5.78
N ARG A 107 -6.70 3.09 6.32
CA ARG A 107 -7.91 3.87 6.55
C ARG A 107 -7.73 4.98 7.57
N SER A 108 -6.85 4.79 8.56
CA SER A 108 -6.55 5.78 9.59
C SER A 108 -5.66 6.94 9.09
N ILE A 109 -5.06 6.83 7.90
CA ILE A 109 -4.22 7.87 7.34
C ILE A 109 -5.11 9.11 7.04
N PRO A 110 -4.89 10.24 7.73
CA PRO A 110 -5.70 11.44 7.55
C PRO A 110 -5.48 11.99 6.13
N HIS A 111 -6.54 12.47 5.47
CA HIS A 111 -6.40 13.09 4.15
C HIS A 111 -5.83 14.53 4.26
N ASP A 112 -6.32 15.29 5.24
CA ASP A 112 -6.14 16.76 5.32
C ASP A 112 -5.09 17.19 6.36
N ARG A 113 -4.22 16.30 6.82
CA ARG A 113 -3.22 16.63 7.84
C ARG A 113 -1.83 16.10 7.50
N ASP A 114 -0.87 17.02 7.41
CA ASP A 114 0.59 16.78 7.39
C ASP A 114 1.14 16.26 8.74
N LEU A 115 0.29 15.86 9.68
CA LEU A 115 0.70 15.49 11.04
C LEU A 115 1.24 14.07 11.18
N LEU A 116 1.09 13.22 10.16
CA LEU A 116 1.64 11.86 10.19
C LEU A 116 2.98 11.82 9.44
N TYR A 117 4.06 11.67 10.19
CA TYR A 117 5.40 11.50 9.61
C TYR A 117 5.51 10.14 8.91
N PRO A 118 6.26 10.03 7.79
CA PRO A 118 6.48 8.76 7.09
C PRO A 118 6.98 7.64 8.01
N SER A 119 7.89 7.98 8.92
CA SER A 119 8.46 7.09 9.93
C SER A 119 7.40 6.52 10.89
N LEU A 120 6.47 7.36 11.36
CA LEU A 120 5.37 6.92 12.21
C LEU A 120 4.39 6.00 11.48
N LEU A 121 4.12 6.24 10.20
CA LEU A 121 3.33 5.32 9.38
C LEU A 121 4.07 3.98 9.19
N ALA A 122 5.36 4.02 8.90
CA ALA A 122 6.19 2.83 8.74
C ALA A 122 6.20 1.98 10.02
N ARG A 123 6.37 2.59 11.20
CA ARG A 123 6.26 1.89 12.50
C ARG A 123 4.92 1.18 12.65
N LYS A 124 3.80 1.86 12.39
CA LYS A 124 2.46 1.26 12.49
C LYS A 124 2.27 0.09 11.51
N MET A 125 2.76 0.22 10.29
CA MET A 125 2.72 -0.85 9.30
C MET A 125 3.55 -2.06 9.74
N LEU A 126 4.76 -1.83 10.25
CA LEU A 126 5.63 -2.87 10.79
C LEU A 126 4.99 -3.59 11.98
N GLU A 127 4.40 -2.85 12.92
CA GLU A 127 3.66 -3.42 14.06
C GLU A 127 2.55 -4.37 13.61
N VAL A 128 1.74 -3.94 12.63
CA VAL A 128 0.70 -4.78 12.05
C VAL A 128 1.25 -5.95 11.26
N GLY A 129 2.38 -5.75 10.57
CA GLY A 129 3.13 -6.77 9.85
C GLY A 129 3.82 -7.81 10.75
N GLY A 130 3.67 -7.69 12.09
CA GLY A 130 4.20 -8.66 13.05
C GLY A 130 5.59 -8.31 13.59
N PHE A 131 6.12 -7.15 13.27
CA PHE A 131 7.37 -6.64 13.82
C PHE A 131 7.13 -5.80 15.07
N ALA A 132 8.18 -5.56 15.86
CA ALA A 132 8.10 -4.82 17.12
C ALA A 132 9.10 -3.65 17.16
N PRO A 133 8.95 -2.62 16.29
CA PRO A 133 9.94 -1.55 16.14
C PRO A 133 10.23 -0.79 17.44
N LEU A 134 9.25 -0.67 18.35
CA LEU A 134 9.41 -0.04 19.66
C LEU A 134 10.39 -0.78 20.57
N TYR A 135 10.48 -2.11 20.46
CA TYR A 135 11.32 -2.96 21.31
C TYR A 135 12.58 -3.46 20.60
N ALA A 136 12.67 -3.21 19.29
CA ALA A 136 13.78 -3.60 18.46
C ALA A 136 15.09 -2.90 18.88
N GLU A 137 16.20 -3.47 18.46
CA GLU A 137 17.55 -2.97 18.68
C GLU A 137 18.34 -3.03 17.38
N CYS A 138 19.35 -2.18 17.26
CA CYS A 138 20.27 -2.24 16.13
C CYS A 138 20.92 -3.64 16.05
N ALA A 139 20.83 -4.29 14.89
CA ALA A 139 21.38 -5.62 14.66
C ALA A 139 22.91 -5.67 14.84
N ILE A 140 23.60 -4.54 14.67
CA ILE A 140 25.06 -4.43 14.75
C ILE A 140 25.51 -4.07 16.17
N CYS A 141 25.08 -2.91 16.69
CA CYS A 141 25.60 -2.35 17.94
C CYS A 141 24.64 -2.47 19.14
N LYS A 142 23.45 -3.06 18.95
CA LYS A 142 22.42 -3.23 20.00
C LYS A 142 21.84 -1.93 20.57
N ALA A 143 22.12 -0.78 19.95
CA ALA A 143 21.53 0.50 20.35
C ALA A 143 20.00 0.52 20.19
N LYS A 144 19.33 1.29 21.05
CA LYS A 144 17.88 1.54 21.05
C LYS A 144 17.59 3.06 21.13
N PRO A 145 16.56 3.59 20.44
CA PRO A 145 15.76 2.90 19.44
C PRO A 145 16.51 2.75 18.10
N PRO A 146 16.12 1.80 17.23
CA PRO A 146 16.57 1.80 15.84
C PRO A 146 15.87 2.90 15.04
N HIS A 147 16.46 3.28 13.91
CA HIS A 147 15.97 4.33 13.00
C HIS A 147 15.64 3.80 11.60
N TYR A 148 16.08 2.59 11.26
CA TYR A 148 15.79 1.96 9.97
C TYR A 148 15.35 0.51 10.13
N PHE A 149 14.50 0.09 9.21
CA PHE A 149 14.13 -1.29 8.95
C PHE A 149 14.60 -1.69 7.55
N MET A 150 15.21 -2.87 7.46
CA MET A 150 15.75 -3.46 6.24
C MET A 150 14.76 -4.50 5.73
N MET A 151 14.12 -4.26 4.57
CA MET A 151 12.94 -5.03 4.16
C MET A 151 13.22 -6.50 3.81
N HIS A 152 14.33 -6.79 3.15
CA HIS A 152 14.69 -8.15 2.75
C HIS A 152 15.31 -8.96 3.89
N THR A 153 16.15 -8.32 4.70
CA THR A 153 16.85 -9.00 5.80
C THR A 153 16.07 -8.99 7.10
N THR A 154 14.99 -8.19 7.18
CA THR A 154 14.15 -7.99 8.37
C THR A 154 14.91 -7.46 9.59
N LEU A 155 16.07 -6.82 9.36
CA LEU A 155 16.93 -6.26 10.40
C LEU A 155 16.55 -4.82 10.74
N PHE A 156 16.85 -4.43 11.98
CA PHE A 156 16.75 -3.06 12.45
C PHE A 156 18.14 -2.44 12.59
N LEU A 157 18.32 -1.19 12.18
CA LEU A 157 19.61 -0.48 12.25
C LEU A 157 19.43 0.92 12.84
N CYS A 158 20.46 1.41 13.53
CA CYS A 158 20.56 2.81 13.95
C CYS A 158 21.30 3.67 12.90
N ASP A 159 21.23 5.00 13.02
CA ASP A 159 21.92 5.94 12.12
C ASP A 159 23.43 5.73 12.04
N SER A 160 24.08 5.34 13.13
CA SER A 160 25.52 5.11 13.11
C SER A 160 25.91 3.84 12.35
N CYS A 161 24.99 2.87 12.27
CA CYS A 161 25.26 1.55 11.71
C CYS A 161 24.77 1.38 10.27
N ILE A 162 23.88 2.24 9.78
CA ILE A 162 23.37 2.17 8.39
C ILE A 162 24.47 2.26 7.32
N PRO A 163 25.57 3.04 7.46
CA PRO A 163 26.60 3.06 6.42
C PRO A 163 27.29 1.70 6.21
N TYR A 164 27.29 0.84 7.22
CA TYR A 164 27.88 -0.50 7.14
C TYR A 164 26.95 -1.53 6.47
N SER A 165 25.69 -1.16 6.19
CA SER A 165 24.74 -2.03 5.48
C SER A 165 24.87 -1.95 3.96
N GLN A 166 25.76 -1.10 3.42
CA GLN A 166 25.97 -0.85 1.99
C GLN A 166 26.36 -2.08 1.15
N MET A 167 26.62 -3.24 1.77
CA MET A 167 26.82 -4.52 1.08
C MET A 167 25.53 -5.28 0.77
N MET A 168 24.38 -4.77 1.21
CA MET A 168 23.07 -5.38 0.99
C MET A 168 22.25 -4.43 0.12
N TYR A 169 21.86 -4.86 -1.09
CA TYR A 169 20.88 -4.17 -1.94
C TYR A 169 19.49 -4.24 -1.27
N ASP A 170 19.38 -3.78 -0.03
CA ASP A 170 18.15 -3.84 0.74
C ASP A 170 17.39 -2.52 0.58
N GLU A 171 16.09 -2.60 0.33
CA GLU A 171 15.25 -1.40 0.39
C GLU A 171 15.13 -0.99 1.87
N VAL A 172 15.64 0.20 2.19
CA VAL A 172 15.71 0.72 3.56
C VAL A 172 14.52 1.63 3.85
N VAL A 173 13.84 1.39 4.97
CA VAL A 173 12.73 2.24 5.43
C VAL A 173 13.11 2.92 6.73
N SER A 174 13.03 4.25 6.77
CA SER A 174 13.16 5.01 8.02
C SER A 174 11.95 4.79 8.94
N ILE A 175 12.20 4.52 10.21
CA ILE A 175 11.19 4.19 11.23
C ILE A 175 11.24 5.11 12.43
#